data_AF-H1Y4W5-F1
#
_entry.id   AF-H1Y4W5-F1
#
_cell.length_a   1.000
_cell.length_b   1.000
_cell.length_c   1.000
_cell.angle_alpha   90.00
_cell.angle_beta   90.00
_cell.angle_gamma   90.00
#
_symmetry.space_group_name_H-M   'P 1'
#
loop_
_entity.id
_entity.type
_entity.pdbx_description
1 polymer ?
#
loop_
_entity_poly.entity_id
_entity_poly.type
_entity_poly.pdbx_seq_one_letter_code
_entity_poly.pdbx_strand_id
1 'polypeptide(L)'
;MKQKAAIKSARKNFKNSIKLSLVTQLKTIVEELGVGTKKTQKEIEKGAEKLAKKLSKEFKIDKANIAEKAEPEQFIVDVQEGKIVKPDAETVLAKPTKTKAKTVKP
;
A
#
# COMPACT_ATOMS: atom_id res chain seq x y z
N MET A 1 20.76 9.66 -19.53
CA MET A 1 19.72 10.37 -18.73
C MET A 1 18.69 9.44 -18.08
N LYS A 2 18.15 8.43 -18.78
CA LYS A 2 17.03 7.57 -18.32
C LYS A 2 17.28 6.80 -17.00
N GLN A 3 18.46 6.21 -16.81
CA GLN A 3 18.78 5.45 -15.58
C GLN A 3 18.77 6.30 -14.30
N LYS A 4 19.28 7.54 -14.36
CA LYS A 4 19.27 8.46 -13.20
C LYS A 4 17.84 8.81 -12.79
N ALA A 5 16.94 8.99 -13.76
CA ALA A 5 15.52 9.23 -13.51
C ALA A 5 14.83 8.00 -12.91
N ALA A 6 15.13 6.79 -13.43
CA ALA A 6 14.62 5.53 -12.88
C ALA A 6 15.06 5.31 -11.42
N ILE A 7 16.34 5.52 -11.11
CA ILE A 7 16.88 5.45 -9.73
C ILE A 7 16.16 6.43 -8.80
N LYS A 8 15.96 7.68 -9.26
CA LYS A 8 15.26 8.71 -8.47
C LYS A 8 13.80 8.33 -8.24
N SER A 9 13.14 7.79 -9.25
CA SER A 9 11.75 7.30 -9.16
C SER A 9 11.64 6.13 -8.18
N ALA A 10 12.50 5.12 -8.30
CA ALA A 10 12.56 3.97 -7.42
C ALA A 10 12.77 4.38 -5.95
N ARG A 11 13.72 5.28 -5.68
CA ARG A 11 13.94 5.84 -4.32
C ARG A 11 12.71 6.57 -3.79
N LYS A 12 12.01 7.32 -4.65
CA LYS A 12 10.77 8.02 -4.26
C LYS A 12 9.64 7.03 -3.94
N ASN A 13 9.48 5.99 -4.75
CA ASN A 13 8.48 4.96 -4.54
C ASN A 13 8.77 4.15 -3.27
N PHE A 14 10.02 3.74 -3.07
CA PHE A 14 10.48 3.08 -1.84
C PHE A 14 10.19 3.93 -0.60
N LYS A 15 10.53 5.22 -0.64
CA LYS A 15 10.23 6.17 0.44
C LYS A 15 8.73 6.21 0.76
N ASN A 16 7.89 6.33 -0.25
CA ASN A 16 6.46 6.48 -0.08
C ASN A 16 5.82 5.18 0.42
N SER A 17 6.27 4.03 -0.10
CA SER A 17 5.80 2.71 0.32
C SER A 17 6.11 2.46 1.80
N ILE A 18 7.35 2.71 2.24
CA ILE A 18 7.72 2.58 3.66
C ILE A 18 6.91 3.54 4.53
N LYS A 19 6.80 4.81 4.13
CA LYS A 19 6.03 5.80 4.90
C LYS A 19 4.58 5.33 5.07
N LEU A 20 3.95 4.88 3.99
CA LEU A 20 2.55 4.43 4.02
C LEU A 20 2.40 3.20 4.91
N SER A 21 3.25 2.18 4.73
CA SER A 21 3.21 0.95 5.51
C SER A 21 3.35 1.22 7.02
N LEU A 22 4.34 2.04 7.42
CA LEU A 22 4.55 2.41 8.82
C LEU A 22 3.37 3.19 9.40
N VAL A 23 2.83 4.15 8.64
CA VAL A 23 1.68 4.93 9.11
C VAL A 23 0.46 4.04 9.29
N THR A 24 0.16 3.16 8.34
CA THR A 24 -0.99 2.26 8.41
C THR A 24 -0.87 1.32 9.61
N GLN A 25 0.23 0.58 9.72
CA GLN A 25 0.42 -0.40 10.80
C GLN A 25 0.35 0.26 12.18
N LEU A 26 1.04 1.38 12.38
CA LEU A 26 1.06 2.06 13.67
C LEU A 26 -0.27 2.72 14.00
N LYS A 27 -1.01 3.25 13.02
CA LYS A 27 -2.35 3.79 13.26
C LYS A 27 -3.33 2.70 13.64
N THR A 28 -3.31 1.56 12.95
CA THR A 28 -4.16 0.40 13.28
C THR A 28 -3.93 -0.05 14.72
N ILE A 29 -2.68 -0.28 15.12
CA ILE A 29 -2.34 -0.69 16.50
C ILE A 29 -2.83 0.35 17.53
N VAL A 30 -2.63 1.63 17.24
CA VAL A 30 -3.00 2.71 18.16
C VAL A 30 -4.51 2.92 18.26
N GLU A 31 -5.25 2.64 17.19
CA GLU A 31 -6.72 2.62 17.18
C GLU A 31 -7.25 1.41 17.97
N GLU A 32 -6.68 0.23 17.79
CA GLU A 32 -7.02 -0.99 18.54
C GLU A 32 -6.76 -0.84 20.05
N LEU A 33 -5.69 -0.13 20.42
CA LEU A 33 -5.35 0.17 21.83
C LEU A 33 -6.14 1.34 22.43
N GLY A 34 -6.98 2.03 21.65
CA GLY A 34 -7.76 3.18 22.11
C GLY A 34 -6.93 4.44 22.40
N VAL A 35 -5.66 4.49 21.99
CA VAL A 35 -4.74 5.63 22.22
C VAL A 35 -4.60 6.55 21.00
N GLY A 36 -5.49 6.40 20.01
CA GLY A 36 -5.57 7.10 18.73
C GLY A 36 -5.96 8.57 18.79
N THR A 37 -5.27 9.35 19.62
CA THR A 37 -5.45 10.80 19.64
C THR A 37 -4.88 11.45 18.37
N LYS A 38 -5.41 12.64 18.02
CA LYS A 38 -4.86 13.47 16.93
C LYS A 38 -3.36 13.78 17.11
N LYS A 39 -2.88 13.85 18.35
CA LYS A 39 -1.46 14.09 18.66
C LYS A 39 -0.64 12.86 18.31
N THR A 40 -1.05 11.69 18.78
CA THR A 40 -0.41 10.39 18.49
C THR A 40 -0.35 10.16 16.97
N GLN A 41 -1.45 10.38 16.25
CA GLN A 41 -1.48 10.21 14.78
C GLN A 41 -0.49 11.14 14.05
N LYS A 42 -0.37 12.41 14.48
CA LYS A 42 0.62 13.35 13.91
C LYS A 42 2.05 12.94 14.22
N GLU A 43 2.32 12.38 15.40
CA GLU A 43 3.65 11.89 15.78
C GLU A 43 4.04 10.66 14.96
N ILE A 44 3.11 9.73 14.73
CA ILE A 44 3.29 8.58 13.83
C ILE A 44 3.66 9.06 12.42
N GLU A 45 2.89 9.99 11.85
CA GLU A 45 3.14 10.50 10.50
C GLU A 45 4.52 11.17 10.36
N LYS A 46 4.91 11.99 11.34
CA LYS A 46 6.23 12.64 11.36
C LYS A 46 7.36 11.64 11.56
N GLY A 47 7.19 10.67 12.45
CA GLY A 47 8.15 9.60 12.72
C GLY A 47 8.38 8.73 11.49
N ALA A 48 7.31 8.24 10.88
CA ALA A 48 7.33 7.44 9.66
C ALA A 48 8.01 8.21 8.51
N GLU A 49 7.72 9.50 8.35
CA GLU A 49 8.38 10.30 7.31
C GLU A 49 9.90 10.45 7.53
N LYS A 50 10.33 10.70 8.77
CA LYS A 50 11.76 10.81 9.11
C LYS A 50 12.48 9.48 8.84
N LEU A 51 11.88 8.37 9.25
CA LEU A 51 12.45 7.05 9.06
C LEU A 51 12.53 6.68 7.57
N ALA A 52 11.43 6.85 6.82
CA ALA A 52 11.40 6.61 5.38
C ALA A 52 12.44 7.47 4.63
N LYS A 53 12.63 8.74 5.03
CA LYS A 53 13.68 9.61 4.47
C LYS A 53 15.09 9.06 4.70
N LYS A 54 15.38 8.53 5.89
CA LYS A 54 16.70 7.94 6.20
C LYS A 54 16.94 6.68 5.38
N LEU A 55 15.99 5.74 5.43
CA LEU A 55 16.09 4.46 4.71
C LEU A 55 16.22 4.66 3.20
N SER A 56 15.51 5.64 2.62
CA SER A 56 15.60 5.93 1.19
C SER A 56 16.93 6.51 0.73
N LYS A 57 17.69 7.14 1.63
CA LYS A 57 19.04 7.63 1.35
C LYS A 57 20.06 6.50 1.36
N GLU A 58 19.87 5.55 2.28
CA GLU A 58 20.73 4.38 2.44
C GLU A 58 20.41 3.27 1.42
N PHE A 59 19.23 3.34 0.78
CA PHE A 59 18.83 2.43 -0.29
C PHE A 59 19.81 2.46 -1.47
N LYS A 60 20.66 1.44 -1.52
CA LYS A 60 21.57 1.14 -2.62
C LYS A 60 20.76 0.45 -3.72
N ILE A 61 20.74 1.04 -4.91
CA ILE A 61 20.13 0.42 -6.09
C ILE A 61 21.28 -0.01 -6.97
N ASP A 62 21.43 -1.32 -7.15
CA ASP A 62 22.43 -1.88 -8.05
C ASP A 62 22.06 -1.54 -9.49
N LYS A 63 22.88 -0.67 -10.08
CA LYS A 63 22.67 -0.09 -11.42
C LYS A 63 22.61 -1.16 -12.52
N ALA A 64 23.17 -2.34 -12.27
CA ALA A 64 23.18 -3.47 -13.19
C ALA A 64 21.76 -4.03 -13.46
N ASN A 65 20.84 -3.94 -12.48
CA ASN A 65 19.49 -4.52 -12.60
C ASN A 65 18.42 -3.53 -13.12
N ILE A 66 18.78 -2.29 -13.44
CA ILE A 66 17.81 -1.25 -13.84
C ILE A 66 17.60 -1.23 -15.37
N ALA A 67 18.43 -1.94 -16.14
CA ALA A 67 18.37 -1.92 -17.60
C ALA A 67 17.35 -2.89 -18.21
N GLU A 68 16.83 -3.87 -17.46
CA GLU A 68 16.08 -4.99 -18.07
C GLU A 68 14.58 -5.01 -17.76
N LYS A 69 14.08 -4.22 -16.81
CA LYS A 69 12.64 -4.28 -16.44
C LYS A 69 11.97 -2.91 -16.52
N ALA A 70 11.71 -2.48 -17.75
CA ALA A 70 10.81 -1.38 -18.06
C ALA A 70 9.39 -1.92 -18.36
N GLU A 71 8.87 -2.78 -17.48
CA GLU A 71 7.42 -3.01 -17.36
C GLU A 71 7.05 -2.96 -15.86
N PRO A 72 5.96 -2.27 -15.51
CA PRO A 72 5.57 -2.02 -14.13
C PRO A 72 4.92 -3.27 -13.53
N GLU A 73 5.72 -4.26 -13.16
CA GLU A 73 5.25 -5.29 -12.26
C GLU A 73 5.22 -4.72 -10.84
N GLN A 74 3.99 -4.49 -10.40
CA GLN A 74 3.62 -4.19 -9.03
C GLN A 74 4.27 -5.24 -8.12
N PHE A 75 5.19 -4.82 -7.27
CA PHE A 75 5.66 -5.65 -6.16
C PHE A 75 4.49 -5.85 -5.20
N ILE A 76 3.73 -6.93 -5.40
CA ILE A 76 2.85 -7.49 -4.38
C ILE A 76 3.81 -8.13 -3.35
N VAL A 77 3.88 -7.53 -2.16
CA VAL A 77 4.54 -8.17 -1.03
C VAL A 77 3.58 -9.26 -0.54
N ASP A 78 3.83 -10.48 -0.99
CA ASP A 78 3.21 -11.69 -0.48
C ASP A 78 3.72 -11.91 0.95
N VAL A 79 2.87 -11.56 1.93
CA VAL A 79 3.04 -12.02 3.31
C VAL A 79 2.36 -13.39 3.36
N GLN A 80 3.14 -14.46 3.23
CA GLN A 80 2.65 -15.79 3.54
C GLN A 80 2.31 -15.86 5.02
N GLU A 81 1.02 -15.93 5.30
CA GLU A 81 0.41 -17.14 5.86
C GLU A 81 -1.07 -17.22 5.43
N GLY A 82 -1.40 -18.19 4.59
CA GLY A 82 -2.75 -18.77 4.51
C GLY A 82 -3.57 -18.52 3.24
N LYS A 83 -3.32 -19.35 2.22
CA LYS A 83 -4.19 -19.76 1.09
C LYS A 83 -4.21 -18.88 -0.17
N ILE A 84 -3.57 -19.43 -1.19
CA ILE A 84 -3.67 -19.08 -2.61
C ILE A 84 -4.89 -19.79 -3.20
N VAL A 85 -5.82 -19.04 -3.79
CA VAL A 85 -6.67 -19.53 -4.89
C VAL A 85 -6.59 -18.53 -6.02
N LYS A 86 -6.30 -19.04 -7.22
CA LYS A 86 -5.99 -18.33 -8.48
C LYS A 86 -7.10 -17.36 -8.92
N PRO A 87 -6.77 -16.32 -9.71
CA PRO A 87 -7.77 -15.57 -10.45
C PRO A 87 -8.10 -16.33 -11.74
N ASP A 88 -9.29 -16.93 -11.79
CA ASP A 88 -9.90 -17.24 -13.09
C ASP A 88 -10.82 -16.07 -13.46
N ALA A 89 -10.53 -15.53 -14.64
CA ALA A 89 -11.28 -14.48 -15.26
C ALA A 89 -12.59 -15.06 -15.81
N GLU A 90 -13.70 -14.92 -15.10
CA GLU A 90 -15.01 -15.04 -15.75
C GLU A 90 -16.12 -14.30 -14.99
N THR A 91 -16.94 -13.59 -15.77
CA THR A 91 -18.27 -13.05 -15.43
C THR A 91 -18.35 -11.66 -14.78
N VAL A 92 -18.23 -10.62 -15.60
CA VAL A 92 -18.86 -9.31 -15.33
C VAL A 92 -20.14 -9.23 -16.17
N LEU A 93 -21.30 -9.54 -15.58
CA LEU A 93 -22.62 -9.04 -16.02
C LEU A 93 -23.72 -9.49 -15.05
N ALA A 94 -24.01 -8.67 -14.03
CA ALA A 94 -25.32 -8.69 -13.38
C ALA A 94 -25.73 -7.27 -12.97
N LYS A 95 -26.83 -6.82 -13.59
CA LYS A 95 -27.49 -5.52 -13.44
C LYS A 95 -28.05 -5.31 -12.02
N PRO A 96 -28.23 -4.06 -11.55
CA PRO A 96 -28.89 -3.80 -10.26
C PRO A 96 -30.41 -3.78 -10.42
N THR A 97 -31.14 -4.62 -9.69
CA THR A 97 -32.60 -4.52 -9.51
C THR A 97 -32.94 -4.05 -8.09
N LYS A 98 -33.66 -2.93 -8.02
CA LYS A 98 -34.30 -2.39 -6.81
C LYS A 98 -35.53 -3.23 -6.48
N THR A 99 -35.71 -3.60 -5.22
CA THR A 99 -37.01 -4.12 -4.74
C THR A 99 -37.42 -3.39 -3.46
N LYS A 100 -38.47 -2.57 -3.57
CA LYS A 100 -39.25 -2.05 -2.45
C LYS A 100 -40.15 -3.18 -1.93
N ALA A 101 -40.04 -3.54 -0.65
CA ALA A 101 -41.03 -4.39 0.01
C ALA A 101 -42.09 -3.48 0.66
N LYS A 102 -43.34 -3.64 0.22
CA LYS A 102 -44.55 -3.02 0.78
C LYS A 102 -45.21 -4.03 1.72
N THR A 103 -45.37 -3.63 2.97
CA THR A 103 -46.09 -4.33 4.05
C THR A 103 -47.58 -4.44 3.74
N VAL A 104 -48.19 -5.62 3.94
CA VAL A 104 -49.63 -5.74 4.24
C VAL A 104 -49.83 -6.90 5.23
N LYS A 105 -50.42 -6.57 6.38
CA LYS A 105 -51.03 -7.43 7.40
C LYS A 105 -52.57 -7.19 7.32
N PRO A 106 -53.48 -7.97 7.95
CA PRO A 106 -53.43 -8.48 9.32
C PRO A 106 -53.24 -9.99 9.46
#